data_AF-Q6LH63-F1
#
_entry.id   AF-Q6LH63-F1
#
_cell.length_a   1.000
_cell.length_b   1.000
_cell.length_c   1.000
_cell.angle_alpha   90.00
_cell.angle_beta   90.00
_cell.angle_gamma   90.00
#
_symmetry.space_group_name_H-M   'P 1'
#
loop_
_entity.id
_entity.type
_entity.pdbx_description
1 polymer ?
#
loop_
_entity_poly.entity_id
_entity_poly.type
_entity_poly.pdbx_seq_one_letter_code
_entity_poly.pdbx_strand_id
1 'polypeptide(L)'
;MTKLTADIQANKDLFVTDTQETRIVWGLCNEEGDWLSVESSEFEESEVMPFWSTEADAKVQCEEEWAEFTPTEVPLDVFLEDWMITLSEDEVLVGLNWNSSLEGTETEATNVAKLYL
;
A
#
# COMPACT_ATOMS: atom_id res chain seq x y z
N MET A 1 -4.01 9.53 15.45
CA MET A 1 -5.27 8.77 15.26
C MET A 1 -5.41 8.54 13.77
N THR A 2 -5.65 7.31 13.36
CA THR A 2 -5.85 6.98 11.95
C THR A 2 -7.03 7.79 11.39
N LYS A 3 -6.89 8.23 10.13
CA LYS A 3 -8.00 8.79 9.35
C LYS A 3 -8.77 7.70 8.59
N LEU A 4 -8.25 6.47 8.58
CA LEU A 4 -8.83 5.35 7.85
C LEU A 4 -10.11 4.88 8.51
N THR A 5 -11.11 4.58 7.69
CA THR A 5 -12.43 4.15 8.12
C THR A 5 -12.86 2.87 7.41
N ALA A 6 -14.10 2.42 7.63
CA ALA A 6 -14.68 1.33 6.85
C ALA A 6 -15.04 1.74 5.40
N ASP A 7 -14.95 3.02 5.05
CA ASP A 7 -15.17 3.49 3.68
C ASP A 7 -13.88 3.33 2.86
N ILE A 8 -13.79 2.22 2.13
CA ILE A 8 -12.62 1.86 1.32
C ILE A 8 -12.35 2.90 0.22
N GLN A 9 -13.41 3.45 -0.39
CA GLN A 9 -13.26 4.45 -1.44
C GLN A 9 -12.71 5.77 -0.87
N ALA A 10 -13.22 6.21 0.29
CA ALA A 10 -12.69 7.38 0.97
C ALA A 10 -11.22 7.20 1.41
N ASN A 11 -10.84 6.01 1.88
CA ASN A 11 -9.46 5.69 2.25
C ASN A 11 -8.52 5.74 1.04
N LYS A 12 -8.97 5.26 -0.12
CA LYS A 12 -8.25 5.35 -1.40
C LYS A 12 -8.04 6.81 -1.82
N ASP A 13 -9.09 7.62 -1.78
CA ASP A 13 -9.00 9.04 -2.17
C ASP A 13 -8.08 9.82 -1.21
N LEU A 14 -8.12 9.45 0.08
CA LEU A 14 -7.20 9.96 1.09
C LEU A 14 -5.75 9.56 0.78
N PHE A 15 -5.50 8.34 0.31
CA PHE A 15 -4.16 7.88 -0.05
C PHE A 15 -3.53 8.81 -1.09
N VAL A 16 -4.25 9.06 -2.17
CA VAL A 16 -3.78 9.92 -3.27
C VAL A 16 -3.56 11.34 -2.77
N THR A 17 -4.49 11.88 -1.98
CA THR A 17 -4.40 13.25 -1.47
C THR A 17 -3.19 13.43 -0.54
N ASP A 18 -3.05 12.57 0.47
CA ASP A 18 -1.99 12.68 1.46
C ASP A 18 -0.61 12.42 0.81
N THR A 19 -0.47 11.42 -0.07
CA THR A 19 0.82 11.13 -0.73
C THR A 19 1.22 12.19 -1.75
N GLN A 20 0.27 12.85 -2.42
CA GLN A 20 0.58 13.99 -3.29
C GLN A 20 1.16 15.17 -2.50
N GLU A 21 0.65 15.42 -1.28
CA GLU A 21 1.14 16.47 -0.40
C GLU A 21 2.48 16.12 0.25
N THR A 22 2.63 14.91 0.79
CA THR A 22 3.84 14.48 1.50
C THR A 22 4.95 14.05 0.57
N ARG A 23 4.62 13.62 -0.66
CA ARG A 23 5.51 13.00 -1.65
C ARG A 23 6.14 11.69 -1.15
N ILE A 24 5.51 11.04 -0.17
CA ILE A 24 6.01 9.81 0.46
C ILE A 24 4.86 8.79 0.54
N VAL A 25 5.19 7.54 0.22
CA VAL A 25 4.36 6.35 0.40
C VAL A 25 5.03 5.46 1.44
N TRP A 26 4.25 4.71 2.22
CA TRP A 26 4.77 3.79 3.23
C TRP A 26 4.40 2.36 2.85
N GLY A 27 5.39 1.48 2.78
CA GLY A 27 5.20 0.03 2.68
C GLY A 27 5.79 -0.67 3.91
N LEU A 28 5.60 -1.98 3.99
CA LEU A 28 6.15 -2.80 5.07
C LEU A 28 7.32 -3.63 4.56
N CYS A 29 8.47 -3.48 5.21
CA CYS A 29 9.71 -4.19 4.88
C CYS A 29 10.33 -4.78 6.15
N ASN A 30 10.80 -6.02 6.08
CA ASN A 30 11.46 -6.70 7.21
C ASN A 30 12.98 -6.37 7.26
N GLU A 31 13.68 -6.83 8.30
CA GLU A 31 15.13 -6.59 8.45
C GLU A 31 15.99 -7.26 7.36
N GLU A 32 15.45 -8.25 6.65
CA GLU A 32 16.13 -8.96 5.56
C GLU A 32 16.00 -8.22 4.21
N GLY A 33 15.11 -7.23 4.13
CA GLY A 33 14.85 -6.43 2.93
C GLY A 33 13.67 -6.94 2.09
N ASP A 34 12.89 -7.91 2.60
CA ASP A 34 11.71 -8.42 1.93
C ASP A 34 10.49 -7.55 2.25
N TRP A 35 9.71 -7.28 1.21
CA TRP A 35 8.49 -6.47 1.30
C TRP A 35 7.27 -7.37 1.54
N LEU A 36 6.33 -6.89 2.35
CA LEU A 36 5.11 -7.64 2.63
C LEU A 36 4.26 -7.76 1.35
N SER A 37 4.01 -8.98 0.90
CA SER A 37 2.93 -9.31 -0.02
C SER A 37 2.00 -10.33 0.65
N VAL A 38 0.71 -10.24 0.34
CA VAL A 38 -0.30 -11.19 0.82
C VAL A 38 -1.15 -11.67 -0.35
N GLU A 39 -1.80 -12.81 -0.20
CA GLU A 39 -2.73 -13.32 -1.22
C GLU A 39 -3.92 -12.37 -1.36
N SER A 40 -4.30 -12.05 -2.60
CA SER A 40 -5.47 -11.23 -2.87
C SER A 40 -6.74 -11.92 -2.40
N SER A 41 -7.60 -11.16 -1.71
CA SER A 41 -8.90 -11.69 -1.27
C SER A 41 -9.91 -11.77 -2.41
N GLU A 42 -9.69 -10.99 -3.49
CA GLU A 42 -10.59 -10.91 -4.64
C GLU A 42 -10.13 -11.80 -5.81
N PHE A 43 -8.83 -12.11 -5.90
CA PHE A 43 -8.23 -12.83 -7.01
C PHE A 43 -7.33 -13.97 -6.51
N GLU A 44 -7.84 -15.21 -6.55
CA GLU A 44 -7.19 -16.42 -5.99
C GLU A 44 -5.76 -16.73 -6.52
N GLU A 45 -5.32 -16.08 -7.60
CA GLU A 45 -4.00 -16.30 -8.22
C GLU A 45 -3.14 -15.02 -8.25
N SER A 46 -3.54 -13.96 -7.53
CA SER A 46 -2.81 -12.69 -7.50
C SER A 46 -2.32 -12.37 -6.10
N GLU A 47 -1.13 -11.81 -6.02
CA GLU A 47 -0.61 -11.22 -4.79
C GLU A 47 -1.01 -9.74 -4.71
N VAL A 48 -1.18 -9.23 -3.50
CA VAL A 48 -1.39 -7.81 -3.23
C VAL A 48 -0.33 -7.30 -2.26
N MET A 49 0.27 -6.17 -2.63
CA MET A 49 1.20 -5.46 -1.79
C MET A 49 0.53 -4.21 -1.18
N PRO A 50 0.37 -4.15 0.15
CA PRO A 50 -0.30 -3.03 0.79
C PRO A 50 0.63 -1.83 1.02
N PHE A 51 0.08 -0.64 0.79
CA PHE A 51 0.75 0.65 0.98
C PHE A 51 -0.15 1.64 1.71
N TRP A 52 0.46 2.54 2.48
CA TRP A 52 -0.22 3.55 3.28
C TRP A 52 0.30 4.95 2.98
N SER A 53 -0.55 5.95 3.17
CA SER A 53 -0.16 7.35 3.04
C SER A 53 0.55 7.91 4.28
N THR A 54 0.51 7.19 5.41
CA THR A 54 1.16 7.62 6.65
C THR A 54 1.91 6.47 7.34
N GLU A 55 3.03 6.80 7.97
CA GLU A 55 3.82 5.85 8.79
C GLU A 55 2.98 5.25 9.92
N ALA A 56 2.13 6.07 10.55
CA ALA A 56 1.33 5.66 11.69
C ALA A 56 0.32 4.57 11.32
N ASP A 57 -0.29 4.68 10.13
CA ASP A 57 -1.24 3.68 9.66
C ASP A 57 -0.54 2.37 9.27
N ALA A 58 0.62 2.45 8.61
CA ALA A 58 1.45 1.27 8.33
C ALA A 58 1.91 0.58 9.63
N LYS A 59 2.32 1.37 10.63
CA LYS A 59 2.83 0.85 11.91
C LYS A 59 1.79 0.08 12.71
N VAL A 60 0.52 0.47 12.61
CA VAL A 60 -0.59 -0.25 13.26
C VAL A 60 -0.70 -1.68 12.75
N GLN A 61 -0.26 -1.93 11.52
CA GLN A 61 -0.34 -3.25 10.91
C GLN A 61 0.85 -4.13 11.26
N CYS A 62 1.94 -3.58 11.80
CA CYS A 62 3.10 -4.33 12.27
C CYS A 62 2.83 -5.04 13.61
N GLU A 63 1.74 -5.79 13.68
CA GLU A 63 1.29 -6.56 14.83
C GLU A 63 1.06 -8.02 14.41
N GLU A 64 0.99 -8.91 15.39
CA GLU A 64 0.75 -10.35 15.18
C GLU A 64 1.66 -10.99 14.11
N GLU A 65 1.11 -11.32 12.94
CA GLU A 65 1.80 -11.99 11.84
C GLU A 65 2.80 -11.07 11.12
N TRP A 66 2.64 -9.75 11.21
CA TRP A 66 3.52 -8.78 10.57
C TRP A 66 4.42 -8.04 11.56
N ALA A 67 4.59 -8.59 12.77
CA ALA A 67 5.38 -7.99 13.84
C ALA A 67 6.88 -7.84 13.52
N GLU A 68 7.40 -8.61 12.56
CA GLU A 68 8.78 -8.51 12.07
C GLU A 68 8.98 -7.46 10.96
N PHE A 69 7.88 -6.92 10.42
CA PHE A 69 7.92 -5.88 9.42
C PHE A 69 7.97 -4.50 10.07
N THR A 70 8.58 -3.55 9.36
CA THR A 70 8.66 -2.15 9.77
C THR A 70 8.17 -1.23 8.66
N PRO A 71 7.48 -0.13 8.99
CA PRO A 71 7.11 0.88 8.02
C PRO A 71 8.37 1.49 7.39
N THR A 72 8.44 1.41 6.07
CA THR A 72 9.55 1.93 5.28
C THR A 72 9.01 2.96 4.29
N GLU A 73 9.64 4.13 4.28
CA GLU A 73 9.30 5.22 3.37
C GLU A 73 9.79 4.90 1.95
N VAL A 74 8.91 5.16 0.98
CA VAL A 74 9.16 5.08 -0.45
C VAL A 74 8.82 6.44 -1.05
N PRO A 75 9.78 7.12 -1.69
CA PRO A 75 9.49 8.37 -2.40
C PRO A 75 8.38 8.17 -3.45
N LEU A 76 7.42 9.10 -3.54
CA LEU A 76 6.26 8.94 -4.43
C LEU A 76 6.67 8.84 -5.91
N ASP A 77 7.73 9.53 -6.32
CA ASP A 77 8.31 9.39 -7.66
C ASP A 77 8.83 7.97 -7.91
N VAL A 78 9.61 7.41 -6.98
CA VAL A 78 10.09 6.01 -7.05
C VAL A 78 8.91 5.03 -7.04
N PHE A 79 7.90 5.28 -6.21
CA PHE A 79 6.69 4.46 -6.16
C PHE A 79 5.97 4.44 -7.52
N LEU A 80 5.81 5.59 -8.18
CA LEU A 80 5.08 5.67 -9.45
C LEU A 80 5.89 5.24 -10.67
N GLU A 81 7.20 5.55 -10.68
CA GLU A 81 8.05 5.34 -11.85
C GLU A 81 8.77 3.99 -11.85
N ASP A 82 9.13 3.46 -10.68
CA ASP A 82 9.82 2.17 -10.57
C ASP A 82 8.84 1.08 -10.10
N TRP A 83 8.23 1.27 -8.93
CA TRP A 83 7.40 0.23 -8.31
C TRP A 83 6.16 -0.10 -9.14
N MET A 84 5.41 0.89 -9.61
CA MET A 84 4.19 0.60 -10.40
C MET A 84 4.50 -0.16 -11.69
N ILE A 85 5.70 0.03 -12.26
CA ILE A 85 6.12 -0.72 -13.45
C ILE A 85 6.43 -2.17 -13.05
N THR A 86 7.30 -2.38 -12.06
CA THR A 86 7.69 -3.72 -11.59
C THR A 86 6.48 -4.54 -11.13
N LEU A 87 5.61 -3.97 -10.29
CA LEU A 87 4.41 -4.66 -9.81
C LEU A 87 3.44 -4.98 -10.95
N SER A 88 3.38 -4.13 -11.99
CA SER A 88 2.56 -4.42 -13.17
C SER A 88 3.14 -5.54 -14.04
N GLU A 89 4.46 -5.68 -14.10
CA GLU A 89 5.13 -6.76 -14.83
C GLU A 89 4.97 -8.11 -14.11
N ASP A 90 4.97 -8.08 -12.78
CA ASP A 90 4.82 -9.25 -11.91
C ASP A 90 3.34 -9.63 -11.64
N GLU A 91 2.38 -8.92 -12.26
CA GLU A 91 0.93 -9.10 -12.06
C GLU A 91 0.48 -8.98 -10.59
N VAL A 92 1.22 -8.19 -9.80
CA VAL A 92 0.95 -7.92 -8.38
C VAL A 92 0.02 -6.72 -8.24
N LEU A 93 -1.03 -6.89 -7.46
CA LEU A 93 -2.00 -5.85 -7.12
C LEU A 93 -1.43 -4.92 -6.04
N VAL A 94 -1.96 -3.70 -6.01
CA VAL A 94 -1.58 -2.67 -5.05
C VAL A 94 -2.75 -2.43 -4.10
N GLY A 95 -2.48 -2.65 -2.82
CA GLY A 95 -3.40 -2.37 -1.72
C GLY A 95 -3.25 -0.93 -1.26
N LEU A 96 -4.30 -0.10 -1.31
CA LEU A 96 -4.21 1.30 -0.85
C LEU A 96 -4.95 1.53 0.47
N ASN A 97 -4.22 2.04 1.46
CA ASN A 97 -4.74 2.52 2.75
C ASN A 97 -5.66 1.50 3.45
N TRP A 98 -5.12 0.31 3.70
CA TRP A 98 -5.82 -0.73 4.43
C TRP A 98 -6.08 -0.31 5.87
N ASN A 99 -7.34 -0.43 6.30
CA ASN A 99 -7.78 -0.03 7.62
C ASN A 99 -7.34 -1.06 8.70
N SER A 100 -7.70 -0.82 9.96
CA SER A 100 -7.34 -1.72 11.08
C SER A 100 -7.95 -3.13 10.99
N SER A 101 -8.91 -3.35 10.09
CA SER A 101 -9.50 -4.65 9.80
C SER A 101 -8.84 -5.35 8.60
N LEU A 102 -7.72 -4.80 8.10
CA LEU A 102 -7.03 -5.25 6.88
C LEU A 102 -7.89 -5.15 5.62
N GLU A 103 -8.87 -4.26 5.61
CA GLU A 103 -9.72 -4.01 4.44
C GLU A 103 -9.24 -2.77 3.70
N GLY A 104 -9.05 -2.91 2.39
CA GLY A 104 -8.75 -1.80 1.50
C GLY A 104 -8.97 -2.15 0.04
N THR A 105 -8.71 -1.19 -0.85
CA THR A 105 -8.85 -1.44 -2.29
C THR A 105 -7.66 -2.28 -2.75
N GLU A 106 -7.92 -3.25 -3.61
CA GLU A 106 -6.90 -3.97 -4.37
C GLU A 106 -7.04 -3.52 -5.82
N THR A 107 -5.96 -3.01 -6.43
CA THR A 107 -6.05 -2.49 -7.79
C THR A 107 -4.74 -2.67 -8.54
N GLU A 108 -4.81 -2.86 -9.85
CA GLU A 108 -3.63 -2.99 -10.70
C GLU A 108 -2.71 -1.77 -10.56
N ALA A 109 -1.40 -2.01 -10.55
CA ALA A 109 -0.40 -0.96 -10.43
C ALA A 109 -0.55 0.14 -11.51
N THR A 110 -0.91 -0.27 -12.74
CA THR A 110 -1.22 0.67 -13.83
C THR A 110 -2.40 1.59 -13.51
N ASN A 111 -3.41 1.11 -12.77
CA ASN A 111 -4.55 1.92 -12.37
C ASN A 111 -4.22 2.85 -11.21
N VAL A 112 -3.33 2.44 -10.29
CA VAL A 112 -2.78 3.35 -9.27
C VAL A 112 -2.04 4.50 -9.92
N ALA A 113 -1.14 4.24 -10.86
CA ALA A 113 -0.37 5.29 -11.54
C ALA A 113 -1.27 6.34 -12.21
N LYS A 114 -2.40 5.91 -12.81
CA LYS A 114 -3.39 6.80 -13.43
C LYS A 114 -4.09 7.74 -12.45
N LEU A 115 -4.10 7.46 -11.15
CA LEU A 115 -4.69 8.35 -10.14
C LEU A 115 -3.88 9.64 -9.95
N TYR A 116 -2.64 9.67 -10.44
CA TYR A 116 -1.71 10.80 -10.29
C TYR A 116 -1.47 11.58 -11.59
N LEU A 117 -2.22 11.27 -12.66
CA LEU A 117 -2.19 11.96 -13.95
C LEU A 117 -3.23 13.09 -14.01
#